data_AF-A0A958V0P6-F1
#
_entry.id   AF-A0A958V0P6-F1
#
_cell.length_a   1.000
_cell.length_b   1.000
_cell.length_c   1.000
_cell.angle_alpha   90.00
_cell.angle_beta   90.00
_cell.angle_gamma   90.00
#
_symmetry.space_group_name_H-M   'P 1'
#
loop_
_entity.id
_entity.type
_entity.pdbx_description
1 polymer ?
#
loop_
_entity_poly.entity_id
_entity_poly.type
_entity_poly.pdbx_seq_one_letter_code
_entity_poly.pdbx_strand_id
1 'polypeptide(L)'
;HAKLGGIGELVSENLKQLSSKFNDGKRINVINQKLGYLVRGGDPDAVDSIVPMAYGNLALDLILKGVHGRLVVLKNGRYDNVPIDVVVGKSKKVNIEKFYNTERLRPQYNSFEMNPLFIMTSEG
;
A
#
# COMPACT_ATOMS: atom_id res chain seq x y z
N HIS A 1 -10.44 17.29 -3.51
CA HIS A 1 -9.22 16.47 -3.37
C HIS A 1 -8.05 17.38 -3.07
N ALA A 2 -7.33 17.22 -1.95
CA ALA A 2 -6.09 17.96 -1.71
C ALA A 2 -4.97 17.43 -2.61
N LYS A 3 -4.19 18.33 -3.23
CA LYS A 3 -3.04 17.98 -4.07
C LYS A 3 -1.82 17.78 -3.16
N LEU A 4 -1.62 16.55 -2.72
CA LEU A 4 -0.48 16.16 -1.88
C LEU A 4 0.73 15.83 -2.77
N GLY A 5 1.93 16.26 -2.37
CA GLY A 5 3.18 16.02 -3.10
C GLY A 5 4.35 16.83 -2.54
N GLY A 6 5.56 16.60 -3.05
CA GLY A 6 6.74 17.42 -2.72
C GLY A 6 7.53 17.01 -1.47
N ILE A 7 7.09 15.98 -0.73
CA ILE A 7 7.82 15.55 0.48
C ILE A 7 9.23 15.04 0.16
N GLY A 8 9.42 14.41 -1.01
CA GLY A 8 10.74 13.96 -1.48
C GLY A 8 11.71 15.13 -1.70
N GLU A 9 11.24 16.23 -2.29
CA GLU A 9 12.02 17.48 -2.42
C GLU A 9 12.44 18.01 -1.06
N LEU A 10 11.47 18.15 -0.14
CA LEU A 10 11.71 18.71 1.19
C LEU A 10 12.74 17.88 1.98
N VAL A 11 12.58 16.56 1.97
CA VAL A 11 13.53 15.65 2.63
C VAL A 11 14.90 15.72 1.98
N SER A 12 14.97 15.77 0.65
CA SER A 12 16.25 15.84 -0.08
C SER A 12 17.02 17.12 0.21
N GLU A 13 16.32 18.25 0.28
CA GLU A 13 16.92 19.55 0.62
C GLU A 13 17.42 19.55 2.06
N ASN A 14 16.60 19.08 3.01
CA ASN A 14 16.98 18.97 4.41
C ASN A 14 18.19 18.04 4.63
N LEU A 15 18.27 16.92 3.90
CA LEU A 15 19.44 16.03 3.96
C LEU A 15 20.73 16.73 3.52
N LYS A 16 20.69 17.49 2.42
CA LYS A 16 21.86 18.26 1.95
C LYS A 16 22.31 19.30 2.97
N GLN A 17 21.36 20.00 3.60
CA GLN A 17 21.65 21.08 4.55
C GLN A 17 22.14 20.55 5.91
N LEU A 18 21.55 19.46 6.40
CA LEU A 18 21.83 18.93 7.73
C LEU A 18 22.99 17.93 7.77
N SER A 19 23.29 17.25 6.66
CA SER A 19 24.29 16.16 6.63
C SER A 19 25.67 16.55 7.16
N SER A 20 26.16 17.76 6.89
CA SER A 20 27.47 18.20 7.35
C SER A 20 27.60 18.20 8.89
N LYS A 21 26.49 18.35 9.62
CA LYS A 21 26.48 18.26 11.09
C LYS A 21 26.73 16.85 11.61
N PHE A 22 26.48 15.83 10.78
CA PHE A 22 26.52 14.42 11.14
C PHE A 22 27.54 13.62 10.30
N ASN A 23 28.37 14.31 9.51
CA ASN A 23 29.30 13.70 8.54
C ASN A 23 30.59 14.53 8.44
N ASP A 24 31.24 14.80 9.57
CA ASP A 24 32.55 15.50 9.67
C ASP A 24 32.65 16.79 8.84
N GLY A 25 31.58 17.60 8.85
CA GLY A 25 31.52 18.84 8.09
C GLY A 25 31.27 18.67 6.57
N LYS A 26 31.22 17.44 6.06
CA LYS A 26 31.01 17.14 4.64
C LYS A 26 29.54 16.95 4.33
N ARG A 27 29.04 17.67 3.33
CA ARG A 27 27.68 17.48 2.80
C ARG A 27 27.60 16.18 2.00
N ILE A 28 26.42 15.55 1.99
CA ILE A 28 26.11 14.44 1.10
C ILE A 28 25.38 14.94 -0.15
N ASN A 29 25.67 14.31 -1.28
CA ASN A 29 24.89 14.51 -2.50
C ASN A 29 23.63 13.66 -2.45
N VAL A 30 22.51 14.24 -2.89
CA VAL A 30 21.19 13.58 -2.88
C VAL A 30 20.58 13.65 -4.27
N ILE A 31 20.09 12.51 -4.74
CA ILE A 31 19.30 12.37 -5.96
C ILE A 31 17.87 12.04 -5.54
N ASN A 32 16.91 12.86 -5.94
CA ASN A 32 15.49 12.61 -5.72
C ASN A 32 14.85 12.08 -7.02
N GLN A 33 14.24 10.89 -6.97
CA GLN A 33 13.57 10.28 -8.12
C GLN A 33 12.07 10.14 -7.87
N LYS A 34 11.26 10.78 -8.72
CA LYS A 34 9.80 10.67 -8.68
C LYS A 34 9.35 9.48 -9.53
N LEU A 35 9.07 8.36 -8.88
CA LEU A 35 8.68 7.13 -9.57
C LEU A 35 7.17 7.01 -9.85
N GLY A 36 6.36 8.04 -9.55
CA GLY A 36 4.89 7.92 -9.48
C GLY A 36 4.21 7.35 -10.73
N TYR A 37 4.67 7.71 -11.94
CA TYR A 37 4.14 7.13 -13.19
C TYR A 37 4.73 5.75 -13.48
N LEU A 38 6.03 5.56 -13.21
CA LEU A 38 6.74 4.31 -13.47
C LEU A 38 6.16 3.14 -12.65
N VAL A 39 5.89 3.36 -11.36
CA VAL A 39 5.31 2.31 -10.49
C VAL A 39 3.85 1.98 -10.79
N ARG A 40 3.16 2.83 -11.58
CA ARG A 40 1.75 2.61 -11.96
C ARG A 40 1.58 2.11 -13.40
N GLY A 41 2.64 2.15 -14.19
CA GLY A 41 2.63 1.76 -15.60
C GLY A 41 3.59 0.62 -15.95
N GLY A 42 4.20 -0.01 -14.93
CA GLY A 42 4.97 -1.24 -15.13
C GLY A 42 4.06 -2.42 -15.46
N ASP A 43 4.64 -3.47 -16.04
CA ASP A 43 3.90 -4.70 -16.33
C ASP A 43 3.41 -5.35 -15.02
N PRO A 44 2.17 -5.88 -14.99
CA PRO A 44 1.64 -6.54 -13.81
C PRO A 44 2.43 -7.81 -13.50
N ASP A 45 2.62 -8.09 -12.22
CA ASP A 45 3.12 -9.39 -11.79
C ASP A 45 2.02 -10.48 -11.92
N ALA A 46 2.35 -11.72 -11.54
CA ALA A 46 1.41 -12.84 -11.62
C ALA A 46 0.13 -12.59 -10.79
N VAL A 47 0.24 -11.98 -9.61
CA VAL A 47 -0.91 -11.70 -8.74
C VAL A 47 -1.74 -10.55 -9.32
N ASP A 48 -1.07 -9.49 -9.77
CA ASP A 48 -1.69 -8.34 -10.43
C ASP A 48 -2.36 -8.72 -11.75
N SER A 49 -1.97 -9.84 -12.37
CA SER A 49 -2.62 -10.39 -13.56
C SER A 49 -3.85 -11.24 -13.21
N ILE A 50 -3.75 -12.10 -12.19
CA ILE A 50 -4.80 -13.07 -11.85
C ILE A 50 -5.96 -12.41 -11.07
N VAL A 51 -5.64 -11.58 -10.08
CA VAL A 51 -6.64 -11.03 -9.15
C VAL A 51 -7.70 -10.17 -9.88
N PRO A 52 -7.35 -9.26 -10.81
CA PRO A 52 -8.35 -8.48 -11.53
C PRO A 52 -9.28 -9.33 -12.40
N MET A 53 -8.76 -10.40 -13.02
CA MET A 53 -9.60 -11.33 -13.78
C MET A 53 -10.62 -12.05 -12.89
N ALA A 54 -10.17 -12.54 -11.72
CA ALA A 54 -11.07 -13.16 -10.75
C ALA A 54 -12.13 -12.16 -10.25
N TYR A 55 -11.74 -10.93 -9.92
CA TYR A 55 -12.66 -9.87 -9.50
C TYR A 55 -13.71 -9.55 -10.57
N GLY A 56 -13.28 -9.42 -11.83
CA GLY A 56 -14.17 -9.14 -12.96
C GLY A 56 -15.21 -10.24 -13.17
N ASN A 57 -14.78 -11.50 -13.15
CA ASN A 57 -15.67 -12.65 -13.30
C ASN A 57 -16.68 -12.75 -12.15
N LEU A 58 -16.24 -12.59 -10.90
CA LEU A 58 -17.14 -12.61 -9.75
C LEU A 58 -18.14 -11.44 -9.77
N ALA A 59 -17.71 -10.26 -10.22
CA ALA A 59 -18.61 -9.13 -10.39
C ALA A 59 -19.66 -9.40 -11.49
N LEU A 60 -19.24 -10.00 -12.61
CA LEU A 60 -20.15 -10.41 -13.67
C LEU A 60 -21.17 -11.46 -13.18
N ASP A 61 -20.73 -12.45 -12.41
CA ASP A 61 -21.61 -13.46 -11.82
C ASP A 61 -22.69 -12.84 -10.92
N LEU A 62 -22.35 -11.80 -10.15
CA LEU A 62 -23.32 -11.07 -9.33
C LEU A 62 -24.35 -10.35 -10.22
N ILE A 63 -23.91 -9.72 -11.30
CA ILE A 63 -24.79 -9.05 -12.26
C ILE A 63 -25.75 -10.05 -12.93
N LEU A 64 -25.24 -11.20 -13.37
CA LEU A 64 -26.05 -12.26 -13.98
C LEU A 64 -27.10 -12.84 -13.02
N LYS A 65 -26.80 -12.82 -11.71
CA LYS A 65 -27.74 -13.22 -10.65
C LYS A 65 -28.71 -12.11 -10.23
N GLY A 66 -28.66 -10.94 -10.86
CA GLY A 66 -29.49 -9.77 -10.51
C GLY A 66 -29.13 -9.15 -9.16
N VAL A 67 -27.91 -9.41 -8.65
CA VAL A 67 -27.45 -8.90 -7.36
C VAL A 67 -26.66 -7.61 -7.58
N HIS A 68 -27.13 -6.53 -6.97
CA HIS A 68 -26.55 -5.18 -7.12
C HIS A 68 -26.14 -4.58 -5.76
N GLY A 69 -25.37 -3.49 -5.80
CA GLY A 69 -24.95 -2.77 -4.59
C GLY A 69 -23.87 -3.49 -3.76
N ARG A 70 -23.09 -4.38 -4.40
CA ARG A 70 -22.06 -5.19 -3.74
C ARG A 70 -20.70 -4.99 -4.38
N LEU A 71 -19.66 -5.07 -3.57
CA LEU A 71 -18.26 -4.98 -3.96
C LEU A 71 -17.59 -6.34 -3.75
N VAL A 72 -16.90 -6.84 -4.78
CA VAL A 72 -16.03 -8.02 -4.67
C VAL A 72 -14.79 -7.66 -3.85
N VAL A 73 -14.42 -8.50 -2.90
CA VAL A 73 -13.31 -8.28 -1.97
C VAL A 73 -12.49 -9.55 -1.78
N LEU A 74 -11.23 -9.39 -1.38
CA LEU A 74 -10.37 -10.46 -0.90
C LEU A 74 -10.21 -10.30 0.62
N LYS A 75 -10.73 -11.27 1.38
CA LYS A 75 -10.69 -11.28 2.84
C LYS A 75 -10.14 -12.62 3.32
N ASN A 76 -9.12 -12.58 4.17
CA ASN A 76 -8.49 -13.78 4.75
C ASN A 76 -8.07 -14.81 3.69
N GLY A 77 -7.52 -14.32 2.57
CA GLY A 77 -7.09 -15.16 1.45
C GLY A 77 -8.22 -15.76 0.60
N ARG A 78 -9.48 -15.34 0.81
CA ARG A 78 -10.65 -15.84 0.09
C ARG A 78 -11.38 -14.70 -0.64
N TYR A 79 -11.86 -14.99 -1.84
CA TYR A 79 -12.73 -14.07 -2.57
C TYR A 79 -14.13 -14.10 -1.96
N ASP A 80 -14.70 -12.92 -1.76
CA ASP A 80 -16.03 -12.73 -1.19
C ASP A 80 -16.64 -11.44 -1.78
N ASN A 81 -17.86 -11.08 -1.37
CA ASN A 81 -18.48 -9.83 -1.75
C ASN A 81 -19.28 -9.23 -0.58
N VAL A 82 -19.21 -7.92 -0.42
CA VAL A 82 -19.82 -7.18 0.70
C VAL A 82 -20.72 -6.05 0.17
N PRO A 83 -21.77 -5.64 0.90
CA PRO A 83 -22.54 -4.45 0.55
C PRO A 83 -21.63 -3.22 0.47
N ILE A 84 -21.84 -2.37 -0.53
CA ILE A 84 -20.98 -1.20 -0.76
C ILE A 84 -20.96 -0.24 0.45
N ASP A 85 -22.08 -0.13 1.16
CA ASP A 85 -22.23 0.73 2.34
C ASP A 85 -21.27 0.37 3.48
N VAL A 86 -20.84 -0.90 3.57
CA VAL A 86 -19.87 -1.35 4.58
C VAL A 86 -18.46 -0.80 4.30
N VAL A 87 -18.15 -0.50 3.04
CA VAL A 87 -16.82 -0.05 2.59
C VAL A 87 -16.71 1.47 2.61
N VAL A 88 -17.82 2.16 2.41
CA VAL A 88 -17.91 3.63 2.40
C VAL A 88 -17.82 4.15 3.85
N GLY A 89 -16.61 4.32 4.36
CA GLY A 89 -16.38 4.97 5.65
C GLY A 89 -15.13 4.51 6.40
N LYS A 90 -14.52 3.39 5.99
CA LYS A 90 -13.36 2.84 6.70
C LYS A 90 -12.12 2.78 5.81
N SER A 91 -11.15 3.65 6.08
CA SER A 91 -9.81 3.54 5.51
C SER A 91 -8.99 2.52 6.30
N LYS A 92 -8.46 1.50 5.62
CA LYS A 92 -7.52 0.57 6.24
C LYS A 92 -6.22 1.30 6.55
N LYS A 93 -5.81 1.30 7.82
CA LYS A 93 -4.54 1.88 8.27
C LYS A 93 -3.52 0.76 8.51
N VAL A 94 -2.25 1.10 8.33
CA VAL A 94 -1.13 0.22 8.68
C VAL A 94 -1.05 0.12 10.20
N ASN A 95 -0.96 -1.11 10.72
CA ASN A 95 -0.67 -1.33 12.14
C ASN A 95 0.85 -1.27 12.36
N ILE A 96 1.33 -0.10 12.79
CA ILE A 96 2.78 0.17 12.97
C ILE A 96 3.34 -0.69 14.11
N GLU A 97 2.65 -0.75 15.26
CA GLU A 97 3.09 -1.48 16.44
C GLU A 97 3.28 -2.98 16.15
N LYS A 98 2.35 -3.57 15.38
CA LYS A 98 2.39 -4.98 15.02
C LYS A 98 3.42 -5.30 13.95
N PHE A 99 3.55 -4.45 12.93
CA PHE A 99 4.27 -4.82 11.70
C PHE A 99 5.59 -4.10 11.49
N TYR A 100 5.89 -3.03 12.23
CA TYR A 100 7.07 -2.21 11.99
C TYR A 100 7.89 -2.01 13.27
N ASN A 101 9.21 -1.94 13.09
CA ASN A 101 10.13 -1.45 14.10
C ASN A 101 10.32 0.05 13.85
N THR A 102 9.91 0.88 14.81
CA THR A 102 9.97 2.35 14.70
C THR A 102 11.37 2.92 14.91
N GLU A 103 12.25 2.21 15.61
CA GLU A 103 13.65 2.62 15.80
C GLU A 103 14.49 2.41 14.52
N ARG A 104 14.24 1.31 13.82
CA ARG A 104 14.98 0.91 12.61
C ARG A 104 14.24 1.21 11.31
N LEU A 105 13.02 1.74 11.38
CA LEU A 105 12.17 2.12 10.25
C LEU A 105 11.98 0.98 9.23
N ARG A 106 11.77 -0.26 9.69
CA ARG A 106 11.64 -1.45 8.83
C ARG A 106 10.55 -2.41 9.31
N PRO A 107 9.99 -3.28 8.45
CA PRO A 107 9.06 -4.31 8.88
C PRO A 107 9.68 -5.31 9.87
N GLN A 108 8.84 -5.91 10.69
CA GLN A 108 9.20 -7.04 11.56
C GLN A 108 8.99 -8.35 10.78
N TYR A 109 9.96 -9.27 10.83
CA TYR A 109 9.96 -10.52 10.04
C TYR A 109 9.80 -11.79 10.90
N ASN A 110 9.52 -11.61 12.19
CA ASN A 110 9.81 -12.63 13.19
C ASN A 110 8.72 -13.71 13.29
N SER A 111 7.56 -13.53 12.64
CA SER A 111 6.49 -14.53 12.57
C SER A 111 5.52 -14.19 11.43
N PHE A 112 5.63 -14.90 10.31
CA PHE A 112 4.67 -14.83 9.20
C PHE A 112 3.66 -15.97 9.21
N GLU A 113 3.79 -16.90 10.15
CA GLU A 113 2.87 -18.02 10.27
C GLU A 113 1.45 -17.52 10.50
N MET A 114 0.49 -18.03 9.71
CA MET A 114 -0.91 -17.63 9.70
C MET A 114 -1.20 -16.15 9.36
N ASN A 115 -0.20 -15.38 8.91
CA ASN A 115 -0.41 -14.02 8.44
C ASN A 115 -0.78 -13.99 6.95
N PRO A 116 -1.63 -13.04 6.52
CA PRO A 116 -1.94 -12.87 5.10
C PRO A 116 -0.69 -12.45 4.32
N LEU A 117 -0.64 -12.85 3.04
CA LEU A 117 0.44 -12.52 2.10
C LEU A 117 0.80 -11.02 2.11
N PHE A 118 -0.22 -10.16 2.22
CA PHE A 118 -0.05 -8.73 2.31
C PHE A 118 -0.13 -8.26 3.77
N ILE A 119 1.05 -8.00 4.35
CA ILE A 119 1.22 -7.46 5.71
C ILE A 119 0.93 -5.96 5.69
N MET A 120 -0.33 -5.56 5.45
CA MET A 120 -0.64 -4.15 5.18
C MET A 120 -1.57 -3.50 6.18
N THR A 121 -2.40 -4.24 6.92
CA THR A 121 -3.55 -3.61 7.58
C THR A 121 -3.86 -4.18 8.95
N SER A 122 -4.30 -3.31 9.87
CA SER A 122 -4.93 -3.71 11.13
C SER A 122 -6.15 -4.59 10.85
N GLU A 123 -6.30 -5.71 11.56
CA GLU A 123 -7.60 -6.36 11.71
C GLU A 123 -8.45 -5.43 12.57
N GLY A 124 -9.30 -4.66 11.90
CA GLY A 124 -10.17 -3.67 12.51
C GLY A 124 -11.21 -3.27 11.51
#